data_AF-A0A8H6X5G4-F1
#
_entry.id   AF-A0A8H6X5G4-F1
#
_cell.length_a   1.000
_cell.length_b   1.000
_cell.length_c   1.000
_cell.angle_alpha   90.00
_cell.angle_beta   90.00
_cell.angle_gamma   90.00
#
_symmetry.space_group_name_H-M   'P 1'
#
loop_
_entity.id
_entity.type
_entity.pdbx_description
1 polymer ?
#
loop_
_entity_poly.entity_id
_entity_poly.type
_entity_poly.pdbx_seq_one_letter_code
_entity_poly.pdbx_strand_id
1 'polypeptide(L)'
;MRMKAFCDIISHSLPAMSSVPAIPVANCSDFSENVLAANPDINDRFVGEQDVSSASSQVVVQSFPAAQHADAPEWLEMQEPYSVTRFKKHVERNNCEPPPPEPVPDPTKRTLDSFKLVATRPKPHNPPPAPTVKRPCPGLTADFDEKVGDYLDKTTSSGGGAHLVNHYSGQIFKKDFTDLTQKEKDTVYTARVHDYSWLNDTSPGVMACFAAGSNACLKTVDVDPNASAVPPCANCKLLLTLKAFKTAINREAANPSNLKYVPHVNRNPHAGMLFAKFKGLEALLAEDNEYSVERRYFQHVVKGNFKNDQVFTGLLQAKVMAKDREIRGTGMQNFKYDTDMDEVFGLIHTICPRAYHELQKHFPLRSEWSIKHVVSTTPRFHIGIADETFVYAKQYLEDYKYPLGTPRSLAVDDTKLFPALRPLYDGVNKMWYIVGTTGEHIAVPNAQGLHATLDKLESSAELATKLRLWILQTPLPDVPPHIRLMEGLVSHTFRITSSGGDGASVERDCQRRTAAASELIEVRIKHPDTDYPDIVVQLWDLHGNVWAVIQDAKHG
;
A
#
# COMPACT_ATOMS: atom_id res chain seq x y z
N MET A 1 -8.52 17.47 12.19
CA MET A 1 -8.83 16.20 11.48
C MET A 1 -7.58 15.31 11.44
N ARG A 2 -7.31 14.47 12.45
CA ARG A 2 -6.33 13.35 12.38
C ARG A 2 -6.30 12.40 13.62
N MET A 3 -7.41 12.27 14.36
CA MET A 3 -7.55 11.22 15.40
C MET A 3 -8.95 10.57 15.48
N LYS A 4 -9.82 10.85 14.49
CA LYS A 4 -11.18 10.27 14.41
C LYS A 4 -11.24 8.96 13.60
N ALA A 5 -10.20 8.63 12.84
CA ALA A 5 -10.22 7.50 11.90
C ALA A 5 -10.03 6.11 12.55
N PHE A 6 -9.78 6.03 13.87
CA PHE A 6 -9.53 4.74 14.54
C PHE A 6 -10.73 4.21 15.35
N CYS A 7 -11.76 5.02 15.61
CA CYS A 7 -12.95 4.57 16.35
C CYS A 7 -14.14 4.15 15.46
N ASP A 8 -14.14 4.49 14.17
CA ASP A 8 -15.32 4.29 13.30
C ASP A 8 -15.30 2.96 12.50
N ILE A 9 -14.39 2.01 12.79
CA ILE A 9 -14.34 0.67 12.16
C ILE A 9 -14.99 -0.40 13.07
N ILE A 10 -16.09 -0.09 13.75
CA ILE A 10 -17.10 -1.09 14.18
C ILE A 10 -18.48 -0.41 14.18
N SER A 11 -19.05 -0.14 13.00
CA SER A 11 -20.52 -0.08 12.81
C SER A 11 -20.90 0.31 11.38
N HIS A 12 -21.19 -0.69 10.54
CA HIS A 12 -22.19 -0.57 9.48
C HIS A 12 -23.29 -1.56 9.86
N SER A 13 -24.58 -1.23 9.95
CA SER A 13 -25.47 -1.01 8.81
C SER A 13 -26.91 -0.70 9.28
N LEU A 14 -27.69 -0.01 8.42
CA LEU A 14 -29.17 0.10 8.32
C LEU A 14 -29.86 1.39 8.80
N PRO A 15 -30.97 1.80 8.14
CA PRO A 15 -31.12 3.15 7.60
C PRO A 15 -32.22 3.99 8.26
N ALA A 16 -32.26 5.26 7.83
CA ALA A 16 -33.17 6.32 8.25
C ALA A 16 -34.66 5.96 8.22
N MET A 17 -35.38 6.38 9.26
CA MET A 17 -36.80 6.70 9.22
C MET A 17 -37.12 7.94 10.06
N SER A 18 -38.11 8.68 9.55
CA SER A 18 -38.56 10.02 9.92
C SER A 18 -39.56 10.07 11.09
N SER A 19 -39.59 11.24 11.75
CA SER A 19 -40.75 11.97 12.31
C SER A 19 -41.58 11.43 13.50
N VAL A 20 -41.42 12.11 14.66
CA VAL A 20 -42.46 12.69 15.60
C VAL A 20 -43.28 11.71 16.49
N PRO A 21 -43.80 12.06 17.71
CA PRO A 21 -43.49 13.09 18.73
C PRO A 21 -43.23 12.53 20.17
N ALA A 22 -42.98 13.45 21.11
CA ALA A 22 -42.79 13.31 22.56
C ALA A 22 -43.98 12.70 23.36
N ILE A 23 -43.68 12.29 24.63
CA ILE A 23 -44.50 12.26 25.89
C ILE A 23 -44.01 11.07 26.80
N PRO A 24 -44.01 11.10 28.15
CA PRO A 24 -43.41 12.02 29.11
C PRO A 24 -42.49 11.28 30.14
N VAL A 25 -41.99 12.02 31.12
CA VAL A 25 -41.20 11.58 32.28
C VAL A 25 -42.03 10.72 33.25
N ALA A 26 -41.44 9.63 33.77
CA ALA A 26 -41.91 8.95 34.98
C ALA A 26 -40.72 8.62 35.90
N ASN A 27 -40.82 9.10 37.15
CA ASN A 27 -39.98 8.75 38.30
C ASN A 27 -40.38 7.37 38.85
N CYS A 28 -39.39 6.64 39.38
CA CYS A 28 -39.40 5.86 40.64
C CYS A 28 -38.11 5.02 40.64
N SER A 29 -37.10 5.33 41.46
CA SER A 29 -36.98 4.89 42.86
C SER A 29 -37.18 3.39 43.01
N ASP A 30 -36.07 2.64 43.08
CA ASP A 30 -35.84 1.51 43.99
C ASP A 30 -34.57 0.78 43.55
N PHE A 31 -33.50 0.86 44.36
CA PHE A 31 -32.80 -0.29 44.92
C PHE A 31 -31.63 0.22 45.77
N SER A 32 -31.89 0.26 47.07
CA SER A 32 -30.90 0.41 48.14
C SER A 32 -30.13 -0.88 48.37
N GLU A 33 -28.88 -0.69 48.77
CA GLU A 33 -28.13 -1.47 49.78
C GLU A 33 -27.93 -2.98 49.59
N ASN A 34 -26.64 -3.36 49.48
CA ASN A 34 -25.93 -4.52 50.06
C ASN A 34 -24.69 -4.76 49.18
N VAL A 35 -23.42 -4.85 49.62
CA VAL A 35 -22.79 -5.20 50.89
C VAL A 35 -21.36 -4.62 50.90
N LEU A 36 -20.93 -4.16 52.07
CA LEU A 36 -19.54 -3.81 52.41
C LEU A 36 -18.70 -5.06 52.76
N ALA A 37 -17.40 -4.94 52.48
CA ALA A 37 -16.25 -5.54 53.18
C ALA A 37 -15.76 -6.96 52.78
N ALA A 38 -14.53 -7.01 52.21
CA ALA A 38 -13.36 -7.71 52.79
C ALA A 38 -12.09 -7.54 51.90
N ASN A 39 -11.22 -6.59 52.28
CA ASN A 39 -9.77 -6.67 52.61
C ASN A 39 -8.84 -7.79 52.01
N PRO A 40 -7.49 -7.68 52.10
CA PRO A 40 -6.58 -7.06 51.14
C PRO A 40 -5.39 -7.98 50.70
N ASP A 41 -4.50 -7.45 49.85
CA ASP A 41 -3.10 -7.85 49.58
C ASP A 41 -2.74 -9.32 49.24
N ILE A 42 -2.07 -9.50 48.09
CA ILE A 42 -0.82 -10.29 47.96
C ILE A 42 -0.07 -9.85 46.69
N ASN A 43 1.20 -9.50 46.89
CA ASN A 43 2.21 -9.23 45.89
C ASN A 43 3.01 -10.51 45.54
N ASP A 44 3.63 -10.45 44.36
CA ASP A 44 4.83 -11.17 43.89
C ASP A 44 4.74 -12.61 43.28
N ARG A 45 5.12 -12.62 41.99
CA ARG A 45 6.02 -13.55 41.25
C ARG A 45 5.72 -15.06 41.25
N PHE A 46 5.47 -15.62 40.06
CA PHE A 46 6.47 -16.37 39.25
C PHE A 46 5.90 -16.89 37.91
N VAL A 47 6.79 -16.93 36.93
CA VAL A 47 6.86 -17.67 35.64
C VAL A 47 5.88 -18.85 35.44
N GLY A 48 5.29 -18.95 34.24
CA GLY A 48 4.73 -20.20 33.71
C GLY A 48 3.92 -20.04 32.42
N GLU A 49 4.47 -20.53 31.31
CA GLU A 49 3.73 -20.84 30.07
C GLU A 49 2.56 -21.78 30.35
N GLN A 50 1.39 -21.54 29.72
CA GLN A 50 0.74 -22.52 28.82
C GLN A 50 -0.56 -21.97 28.23
N ASP A 51 -0.73 -22.28 26.94
CA ASP A 51 -1.96 -22.23 26.15
C ASP A 51 -3.18 -22.76 26.91
N VAL A 52 -4.34 -22.08 26.78
CA VAL A 52 -5.61 -22.75 26.46
C VAL A 52 -6.51 -21.80 25.66
N SER A 53 -6.96 -22.32 24.53
CA SER A 53 -8.03 -21.85 23.65
C SER A 53 -9.39 -21.70 24.34
N SER A 54 -10.23 -20.77 23.87
CA SER A 54 -11.64 -21.07 23.61
C SER A 54 -12.30 -19.94 22.82
N ALA A 55 -12.70 -20.28 21.59
CA ALA A 55 -13.63 -19.53 20.77
C ALA A 55 -15.01 -20.20 20.85
N SER A 56 -16.08 -19.41 20.88
CA SER A 56 -17.42 -19.84 20.46
C SER A 56 -17.78 -19.07 19.17
N SER A 57 -17.64 -19.66 17.99
CA SER A 57 -18.61 -20.50 17.26
C SER A 57 -19.77 -19.71 16.62
N GLN A 58 -19.62 -19.38 15.33
CA GLN A 58 -20.70 -19.50 14.35
C GLN A 58 -20.27 -20.52 13.29
N VAL A 59 -21.09 -21.55 13.10
CA VAL A 59 -20.82 -22.76 12.31
C VAL A 59 -21.15 -22.50 10.84
N VAL A 60 -20.15 -22.64 9.97
CA VAL A 60 -20.35 -22.84 8.53
C VAL A 60 -20.06 -24.31 8.25
N VAL A 61 -21.04 -25.05 7.74
CA VAL A 61 -20.88 -26.47 7.37
C VAL A 61 -20.04 -26.53 6.10
N GLN A 62 -18.77 -26.93 6.23
CA GLN A 62 -17.90 -27.25 5.08
C GLN A 62 -18.09 -28.73 4.70
N SER A 63 -18.37 -28.99 3.42
CA SER A 63 -18.39 -30.33 2.82
C SER A 63 -16.97 -30.86 2.67
N PHE A 64 -16.73 -32.12 3.06
CA PHE A 64 -15.42 -32.74 2.96
C PHE A 64 -15.08 -33.20 1.53
N PRO A 65 -13.81 -33.14 1.10
CA PRO A 65 -13.39 -33.61 -0.22
C PRO A 65 -13.43 -35.15 -0.32
N ALA A 66 -13.85 -35.66 -1.48
CA ALA A 66 -13.79 -37.09 -1.81
C ALA A 66 -12.56 -37.40 -2.68
N ALA A 67 -11.99 -38.60 -2.53
CA ALA A 67 -10.84 -39.07 -3.30
C ALA A 67 -11.12 -40.44 -3.95
N GLN A 68 -10.52 -40.69 -5.11
CA GLN A 68 -10.66 -41.94 -5.88
C GLN A 68 -9.28 -42.53 -6.22
N HIS A 69 -9.14 -43.86 -6.11
CA HIS A 69 -7.95 -44.60 -6.53
C HIS A 69 -8.08 -44.99 -8.02
N ALA A 70 -7.02 -44.87 -8.81
CA ALA A 70 -7.10 -45.05 -10.28
C ALA A 70 -7.66 -46.42 -10.71
N ASP A 71 -7.39 -47.45 -9.93
CA ASP A 71 -7.78 -48.84 -10.22
C ASP A 71 -9.10 -49.28 -9.54
N ALA A 72 -9.83 -48.36 -8.89
CA ALA A 72 -11.11 -48.65 -8.24
C ALA A 72 -12.18 -47.59 -8.58
N PRO A 73 -13.39 -47.99 -9.02
CA PRO A 73 -14.42 -47.05 -9.46
C PRO A 73 -15.18 -46.34 -8.32
N GLU A 74 -14.85 -46.58 -7.04
CA GLU A 74 -15.60 -46.07 -5.89
C GLU A 74 -14.96 -44.81 -5.28
N TRP A 75 -15.78 -43.80 -4.95
CA TRP A 75 -15.35 -42.53 -4.35
C TRP A 75 -15.43 -42.60 -2.82
N LEU A 76 -14.35 -42.25 -2.13
CA LEU A 76 -14.27 -42.27 -0.67
C LEU A 76 -14.33 -40.86 -0.09
N GLU A 77 -15.33 -40.60 0.76
CA GLU A 77 -15.41 -39.35 1.52
C GLU A 77 -14.37 -39.33 2.66
N MET A 78 -13.57 -38.26 2.67
CA MET A 78 -12.54 -38.05 3.67
C MET A 78 -13.16 -37.50 4.96
N GLN A 79 -12.71 -38.00 6.11
CA GLN A 79 -13.28 -37.60 7.41
C GLN A 79 -12.76 -36.25 7.89
N GLU A 80 -11.56 -35.84 7.44
CA GLU A 80 -10.91 -34.57 7.79
C GLU A 80 -10.07 -34.07 6.59
N PRO A 81 -9.92 -32.76 6.40
CA PRO A 81 -9.01 -32.21 5.39
C PRO A 81 -7.59 -32.74 5.61
N TYR A 82 -6.99 -33.34 4.58
CA TYR A 82 -5.61 -33.84 4.57
C TYR A 82 -5.32 -35.14 5.39
N SER A 83 -6.34 -35.81 5.95
CA SER A 83 -6.14 -37.09 6.66
C SER A 83 -6.17 -38.30 5.73
N VAL A 84 -5.00 -38.82 5.33
CA VAL A 84 -4.87 -39.99 4.44
C VAL A 84 -5.18 -41.35 5.08
N THR A 85 -5.69 -41.36 6.32
CA THR A 85 -5.83 -42.57 7.15
C THR A 85 -6.86 -43.56 6.59
N ARG A 86 -7.98 -43.08 6.03
CA ARG A 86 -8.98 -43.95 5.38
C ARG A 86 -8.50 -44.45 4.02
N PHE A 87 -7.78 -43.62 3.27
CA PHE A 87 -7.18 -44.00 2.00
C PHE A 87 -6.14 -45.11 2.18
N LYS A 88 -5.25 -45.00 3.19
CA LYS A 88 -4.31 -46.06 3.54
C LYS A 88 -5.00 -47.36 3.94
N LYS A 89 -6.06 -47.30 4.77
CA LYS A 89 -6.86 -48.48 5.13
C LYS A 89 -7.60 -49.11 3.95
N HIS A 90 -7.97 -48.34 2.93
CA HIS A 90 -8.58 -48.86 1.70
C HIS A 90 -7.56 -49.62 0.85
N VAL A 91 -6.36 -49.04 0.66
CA VAL A 91 -5.23 -49.71 -0.01
C VAL A 91 -4.81 -50.98 0.74
N GLU A 92 -4.84 -50.97 2.07
CA GLU A 92 -4.49 -52.13 2.90
C GLU A 92 -5.57 -53.23 2.93
N ARG A 93 -6.84 -52.90 2.65
CA ARG A 93 -7.95 -53.88 2.69
C ARG A 93 -8.24 -54.56 1.35
N ASN A 94 -7.90 -53.93 0.25
CA ASN A 94 -8.14 -54.49 -1.08
C ASN A 94 -6.84 -55.11 -1.61
N ASN A 95 -6.80 -56.44 -1.69
CA ASN A 95 -5.84 -57.16 -2.52
C ASN A 95 -6.13 -56.84 -3.99
N CYS A 96 -5.69 -55.68 -4.47
CA CYS A 96 -5.78 -55.29 -5.87
C CYS A 96 -4.84 -56.17 -6.69
N GLU A 97 -5.39 -57.25 -7.27
CA GLU A 97 -4.68 -58.03 -8.28
C GLU A 97 -4.59 -57.24 -9.60
N PRO A 98 -3.47 -57.30 -10.32
CA PRO A 98 -3.34 -56.67 -11.64
C PRO A 98 -4.26 -57.36 -12.67
N PRO A 99 -4.72 -56.64 -13.71
CA PRO A 99 -5.49 -57.25 -14.78
C PRO A 99 -4.67 -58.30 -15.56
N PRO A 100 -5.31 -59.34 -16.13
CA PRO A 100 -4.62 -60.42 -16.82
C PRO A 100 -3.98 -59.95 -18.14
N PRO A 101 -2.86 -60.57 -18.58
CA PRO A 101 -2.21 -60.25 -19.85
C PRO A 101 -3.04 -60.67 -21.06
N GLU A 102 -2.92 -59.91 -22.14
CA GLU A 102 -3.55 -60.15 -23.45
C GLU A 102 -3.21 -61.55 -24.03
N PRO A 103 -4.14 -62.19 -24.76
CA PRO A 103 -3.92 -63.52 -25.31
C PRO A 103 -2.99 -63.52 -26.53
N VAL A 104 -2.05 -64.46 -26.52
CA VAL A 104 -1.18 -64.84 -27.66
C VAL A 104 -2.03 -65.53 -28.75
N PRO A 105 -1.74 -65.36 -30.06
CA PRO A 105 -2.54 -65.96 -31.14
C PRO A 105 -2.32 -67.48 -31.25
N ASP A 106 -3.42 -68.23 -31.40
CA ASP A 106 -3.49 -69.68 -31.62
C ASP A 106 -3.13 -70.05 -33.09
N PRO A 107 -2.12 -70.90 -33.34
CA PRO A 107 -1.70 -71.29 -34.69
C PRO A 107 -2.54 -72.40 -35.35
N THR A 108 -3.76 -72.73 -34.87
CA THR A 108 -4.51 -73.90 -35.38
C THR A 108 -5.92 -73.66 -35.93
N LYS A 109 -6.31 -72.42 -36.26
CA LYS A 109 -7.58 -72.17 -36.98
C LYS A 109 -7.36 -71.61 -38.39
N ARG A 110 -7.46 -72.50 -39.37
CA ARG A 110 -7.62 -72.22 -40.81
C ARG A 110 -9.10 -72.10 -41.15
N THR A 111 -9.44 -71.20 -42.06
CA THR A 111 -10.50 -71.31 -43.11
C THR A 111 -10.50 -69.98 -43.87
N LEU A 112 -10.82 -69.85 -45.15
CA LEU A 112 -11.02 -70.79 -46.25
C LEU A 112 -10.94 -69.89 -47.50
N ASP A 113 -9.77 -69.70 -48.09
CA ASP A 113 -9.65 -69.06 -49.42
C ASP A 113 -8.32 -69.42 -50.07
N SER A 114 -8.26 -70.69 -50.48
CA SER A 114 -7.29 -71.17 -51.45
C SER A 114 -8.06 -71.87 -52.55
N PHE A 115 -8.70 -71.09 -53.43
CA PHE A 115 -9.14 -71.56 -54.73
C PHE A 115 -9.13 -70.43 -55.77
N LYS A 116 -8.29 -70.61 -56.79
CA LYS A 116 -8.48 -70.15 -58.18
C LYS A 116 -8.37 -68.62 -58.38
N LEU A 117 -7.94 -68.06 -59.50
CA LEU A 117 -7.37 -68.51 -60.77
C LEU A 117 -6.79 -67.25 -61.41
N VAL A 118 -5.70 -67.42 -62.14
CA VAL A 118 -5.13 -66.42 -63.06
C VAL A 118 -6.18 -66.04 -64.11
N ALA A 119 -6.55 -64.76 -64.18
CA ALA A 119 -7.24 -64.17 -65.32
C ALA A 119 -6.58 -62.83 -65.66
N THR A 120 -6.22 -62.68 -66.93
CA THR A 120 -5.53 -61.53 -67.50
C THR A 120 -6.51 -60.46 -68.01
N ARG A 121 -6.09 -59.19 -67.90
CA ARG A 121 -6.57 -57.95 -68.57
C ARG A 121 -7.83 -57.28 -67.98
N PRO A 122 -8.05 -55.95 -68.18
CA PRO A 122 -7.31 -54.95 -68.97
C PRO A 122 -6.85 -53.71 -68.15
N LYS A 123 -6.13 -52.78 -68.79
CA LYS A 123 -5.70 -51.48 -68.22
C LYS A 123 -6.89 -50.75 -67.55
N PRO A 124 -6.80 -50.35 -66.27
CA PRO A 124 -7.86 -49.56 -65.66
C PRO A 124 -7.76 -48.11 -66.16
N HIS A 125 -8.91 -47.60 -66.61
CA HIS A 125 -9.16 -46.16 -66.68
C HIS A 125 -8.90 -45.56 -65.29
N ASN A 126 -8.20 -44.42 -65.23
CA ASN A 126 -8.01 -43.66 -63.99
C ASN A 126 -9.36 -43.47 -63.29
N PRO A 127 -9.55 -43.92 -62.03
CA PRO A 127 -10.72 -43.55 -61.26
C PRO A 127 -10.75 -42.01 -61.12
N PRO A 128 -11.93 -41.39 -61.10
CA PRO A 128 -12.04 -39.96 -60.81
C PRO A 128 -11.34 -39.67 -59.47
N PRO A 129 -10.57 -38.57 -59.37
CA PRO A 129 -9.84 -38.23 -58.15
C PRO A 129 -10.80 -38.20 -56.96
N ALA A 130 -10.39 -38.81 -55.84
CA ALA A 130 -11.13 -38.75 -54.59
C ALA A 130 -11.48 -37.30 -54.25
N PRO A 131 -12.67 -37.02 -53.68
CA PRO A 131 -13.08 -35.66 -53.37
C PRO A 131 -12.09 -35.05 -52.36
N THR A 132 -11.31 -34.08 -52.80
CA THR A 132 -10.43 -33.28 -51.92
C THR A 132 -11.17 -32.03 -51.46
N VAL A 133 -10.87 -31.59 -50.24
CA VAL A 133 -11.33 -30.31 -49.70
C VAL A 133 -10.15 -29.36 -49.59
N LYS A 134 -10.34 -28.11 -50.00
CA LYS A 134 -9.35 -27.05 -49.84
C LYS A 134 -9.33 -26.58 -48.39
N ARG A 135 -8.21 -26.78 -47.69
CA ARG A 135 -7.96 -26.26 -46.34
C ARG A 135 -6.81 -25.25 -46.36
N PRO A 136 -6.76 -24.28 -45.42
CA PRO A 136 -5.67 -23.32 -45.36
C PRO A 136 -4.34 -24.02 -45.10
N CYS A 137 -3.28 -23.57 -45.75
CA CYS A 137 -1.93 -24.06 -45.51
C CYS A 137 -1.48 -23.62 -44.11
N PRO A 138 -1.06 -24.54 -43.22
CA PRO A 138 -0.59 -24.17 -41.89
C PRO A 138 0.82 -23.59 -41.86
N GLY A 139 1.55 -23.65 -42.98
CA GLY A 139 2.97 -23.30 -43.01
C GLY A 139 3.85 -24.38 -42.38
N LEU A 140 5.13 -24.07 -42.17
CA LEU A 140 6.03 -24.94 -41.40
C LEU A 140 5.90 -24.60 -39.92
N THR A 141 5.47 -25.57 -39.12
CA THR A 141 5.29 -25.46 -37.67
C THR A 141 6.25 -26.40 -36.92
N ALA A 142 6.26 -26.31 -35.59
CA ALA A 142 7.01 -27.24 -34.73
C ALA A 142 6.61 -28.71 -34.93
N ASP A 143 5.32 -28.97 -35.24
CA ASP A 143 4.82 -30.32 -35.53
C ASP A 143 5.46 -30.94 -36.77
N PHE A 144 5.97 -30.11 -37.68
CA PHE A 144 6.62 -30.56 -38.91
C PHE A 144 8.14 -30.70 -38.76
N ASP A 145 8.77 -29.78 -38.02
CA ASP A 145 10.19 -29.82 -37.66
C ASP A 145 10.38 -29.02 -36.37
N GLU A 146 10.83 -29.68 -35.29
CA GLU A 146 11.04 -29.08 -33.96
C GLU A 146 11.94 -27.84 -34.02
N LYS A 147 12.92 -27.83 -34.92
CA LYS A 147 13.85 -26.71 -35.10
C LYS A 147 13.16 -25.46 -35.63
N VAL A 148 12.00 -25.60 -36.27
CA VAL A 148 11.19 -24.47 -36.71
C VAL A 148 10.51 -23.79 -35.52
N GLY A 149 10.00 -24.57 -34.55
CA GLY A 149 9.47 -24.02 -33.29
C GLY A 149 10.56 -23.25 -32.54
N ASP A 150 11.70 -23.92 -32.33
CA ASP A 150 12.91 -23.34 -31.74
C ASP A 150 13.35 -22.03 -32.43
N TYR A 151 13.29 -21.99 -33.75
CA TYR A 151 13.62 -20.80 -34.53
C TYR A 151 12.63 -19.67 -34.31
N LEU A 152 11.32 -19.97 -34.30
CA LEU A 152 10.25 -18.99 -34.11
C LEU A 152 10.25 -18.39 -32.70
N ASP A 153 10.59 -19.18 -31.68
CA ASP A 153 10.71 -18.70 -30.30
C ASP A 153 11.89 -17.75 -30.11
N LYS A 154 12.98 -17.95 -30.88
CA LYS A 154 14.21 -17.17 -30.78
C LYS A 154 14.24 -15.96 -31.72
N THR A 155 13.58 -16.05 -32.87
CA THR A 155 13.67 -15.02 -33.92
C THR A 155 12.73 -13.86 -33.63
N THR A 156 13.25 -12.65 -33.72
CA THR A 156 12.43 -11.42 -33.66
C THR A 156 12.22 -10.81 -35.05
N SER A 157 12.71 -11.47 -36.11
CA SER A 157 12.56 -11.04 -37.50
C SER A 157 11.23 -11.53 -38.08
N SER A 158 10.57 -10.67 -38.86
CA SER A 158 9.32 -11.00 -39.58
C SER A 158 9.51 -11.93 -40.78
N GLY A 159 10.76 -12.20 -41.17
CA GLY A 159 11.08 -13.08 -42.29
C GLY A 159 12.58 -13.15 -42.56
N GLY A 160 12.96 -13.80 -43.67
CA GLY A 160 14.35 -13.93 -44.05
C GLY A 160 14.56 -14.39 -45.50
N GLY A 161 15.84 -14.54 -45.86
CA GLY A 161 16.26 -15.00 -47.19
C GLY A 161 16.44 -13.91 -48.26
N ALA A 162 16.22 -12.64 -47.92
CA ALA A 162 16.48 -11.53 -48.84
C ALA A 162 17.97 -11.23 -49.02
N HIS A 163 18.30 -10.60 -50.16
CA HIS A 163 19.63 -10.09 -50.45
C HIS A 163 20.09 -9.00 -49.45
N LEU A 164 21.41 -8.77 -49.42
CA LEU A 164 22.04 -7.73 -48.58
C LEU A 164 21.57 -6.33 -49.00
N VAL A 165 21.50 -5.40 -48.06
CA VAL A 165 21.05 -4.01 -48.30
C VAL A 165 21.85 -3.29 -49.40
N ASN A 166 23.14 -3.60 -49.55
CA ASN A 166 23.99 -3.02 -50.59
C ASN A 166 23.57 -3.44 -52.01
N HIS A 167 22.98 -4.63 -52.16
CA HIS A 167 22.42 -5.06 -53.45
C HIS A 167 21.32 -4.09 -53.91
N TYR A 168 20.37 -3.80 -53.03
CA TYR A 168 19.26 -2.87 -53.29
C TYR A 168 19.72 -1.43 -53.44
N SER A 169 20.67 -0.99 -52.62
CA SER A 169 21.27 0.34 -52.72
C SER A 169 21.90 0.57 -54.10
N GLY A 170 22.70 -0.38 -54.57
CA GLY A 170 23.31 -0.34 -55.90
C GLY A 170 22.30 -0.55 -57.04
N GLN A 171 21.22 -1.28 -56.81
CA GLN A 171 20.19 -1.51 -57.82
C GLN A 171 19.31 -0.26 -58.03
N ILE A 172 18.78 0.30 -56.94
CA ILE A 172 17.76 1.37 -56.94
C ILE A 172 18.42 2.75 -57.08
N PHE A 173 19.45 3.03 -56.29
CA PHE A 173 20.03 4.38 -56.16
C PHE A 173 21.44 4.53 -56.75
N LYS A 174 22.08 3.42 -57.16
CA LYS A 174 23.45 3.39 -57.71
C LYS A 174 24.51 4.00 -56.78
N LYS A 175 24.27 3.93 -55.46
CA LYS A 175 25.14 4.44 -54.40
C LYS A 175 25.38 3.36 -53.36
N ASP A 176 26.43 3.51 -52.55
CA ASP A 176 26.61 2.69 -51.36
C ASP A 176 25.57 3.01 -50.30
N PHE A 177 25.19 2.01 -49.50
CA PHE A 177 24.11 2.15 -48.51
C PHE A 177 24.43 3.21 -47.45
N THR A 178 25.71 3.41 -47.13
CA THR A 178 26.17 4.43 -46.18
C THR A 178 25.82 5.84 -46.64
N ASP A 179 25.86 6.07 -47.95
CA ASP A 179 25.74 7.38 -48.59
C ASP A 179 24.30 7.76 -48.92
N LEU A 180 23.36 6.86 -48.64
CA LEU A 180 21.92 7.10 -48.77
C LEU A 180 21.40 7.99 -47.64
N THR A 181 20.48 8.88 -47.99
CA THR A 181 19.63 9.60 -47.04
C THR A 181 18.72 8.62 -46.29
N GLN A 182 18.17 9.02 -45.15
CA GLN A 182 17.29 8.14 -44.36
C GLN A 182 16.07 7.65 -45.17
N LYS A 183 15.45 8.53 -45.98
CA LYS A 183 14.30 8.18 -46.82
C LYS A 183 14.66 7.16 -47.92
N GLU A 184 15.86 7.27 -48.49
CA GLU A 184 16.37 6.29 -49.46
C GLU A 184 16.69 4.95 -48.76
N LYS A 185 17.25 4.99 -47.54
CA LYS A 185 17.46 3.79 -46.71
C LYS A 185 16.16 3.07 -46.40
N ASP A 186 15.10 3.79 -46.06
CA ASP A 186 13.78 3.21 -45.81
C ASP A 186 13.19 2.54 -47.06
N THR A 187 13.45 3.13 -48.23
CA THR A 187 13.06 2.53 -49.53
C THR A 187 13.83 1.23 -49.79
N VAL A 188 15.14 1.21 -49.50
CA VAL A 188 15.97 0.00 -49.60
C VAL A 188 15.49 -1.09 -48.63
N TYR A 189 15.14 -0.74 -47.39
CA TYR A 189 14.60 -1.70 -46.42
C TYR A 189 13.25 -2.27 -46.88
N THR A 190 12.38 -1.43 -47.45
CA THR A 190 11.10 -1.88 -48.03
C THR A 190 11.32 -2.88 -49.16
N ALA A 191 12.23 -2.57 -50.10
CA ALA A 191 12.60 -3.49 -51.18
C ALA A 191 13.14 -4.83 -50.65
N ARG A 192 13.96 -4.78 -49.59
CA ARG A 192 14.49 -5.99 -48.93
C ARG A 192 13.39 -6.85 -48.31
N VAL A 193 12.38 -6.26 -47.67
CA VAL A 193 11.24 -7.02 -47.11
C VAL A 193 10.46 -7.73 -48.20
N HIS A 194 10.28 -7.10 -49.37
CA HIS A 194 9.61 -7.71 -50.51
C HIS A 194 10.38 -8.88 -51.15
N ASP A 195 11.68 -8.99 -50.88
CA ASP A 195 12.54 -10.07 -51.36
C ASP A 195 12.74 -11.20 -50.33
N TYR A 196 11.96 -11.21 -49.24
CA TYR A 196 11.99 -12.35 -48.33
C TYR A 196 11.59 -13.65 -49.03
N SER A 197 12.39 -14.68 -48.82
CA SER A 197 12.10 -16.04 -49.25
C SER A 197 11.14 -16.75 -48.28
N TRP A 198 11.06 -16.29 -47.03
CA TRP A 198 10.07 -16.75 -46.06
C TRP A 198 9.63 -15.64 -45.10
N LEU A 199 8.42 -15.76 -44.58
CA LEU A 199 7.82 -14.91 -43.55
C LEU A 199 7.58 -15.73 -42.30
N ASN A 200 7.78 -15.11 -41.14
CA ASN A 200 7.53 -15.69 -39.82
C ASN A 200 6.27 -15.07 -39.25
N ASP A 201 5.29 -15.90 -38.89
CA ASP A 201 4.11 -15.49 -38.16
C ASP A 201 4.14 -16.09 -36.75
N THR A 202 4.32 -15.22 -35.75
CA THR A 202 4.35 -15.57 -34.34
C THR A 202 3.05 -15.23 -33.61
N SER A 203 1.95 -15.05 -34.35
CA SER A 203 0.63 -14.82 -33.77
C SER A 203 0.15 -16.06 -33.02
N PRO A 204 -0.57 -15.90 -31.87
CA PRO A 204 -1.13 -17.03 -31.13
C PRO A 204 -2.01 -17.92 -32.03
N GLY A 205 -1.72 -19.22 -32.05
CA GLY A 205 -2.44 -20.22 -32.85
C GLY A 205 -1.94 -20.42 -34.29
N VAL A 206 -0.94 -19.65 -34.75
CA VAL A 206 -0.29 -19.88 -36.06
C VAL A 206 1.13 -20.42 -35.89
N MET A 207 2.01 -19.68 -35.21
CA MET A 207 3.42 -20.05 -34.96
C MET A 207 4.07 -20.83 -36.12
N ALA A 208 4.19 -20.18 -37.28
CA ALA A 208 4.61 -20.84 -38.52
C ALA A 208 5.50 -19.99 -39.44
N CYS A 209 6.33 -20.67 -40.23
CA CYS A 209 7.07 -20.09 -41.35
C CYS A 209 6.34 -20.33 -42.68
N PHE A 210 6.11 -19.28 -43.47
CA PHE A 210 5.47 -19.34 -44.78
C PHE A 210 6.45 -18.99 -45.90
N ALA A 211 6.40 -19.70 -47.03
CA ALA A 211 7.21 -19.34 -48.19
C ALA A 211 6.74 -18.00 -48.80
N ALA A 212 7.69 -17.20 -49.26
CA ALA A 212 7.48 -15.88 -49.84
C ALA A 212 8.35 -15.67 -51.10
N GLY A 213 8.17 -14.53 -51.78
CA GLY A 213 8.87 -14.21 -53.02
C GLY A 213 8.39 -15.04 -54.21
N SER A 214 9.31 -15.49 -55.06
CA SER A 214 9.01 -16.19 -56.32
C SER A 214 8.27 -17.52 -56.13
N ASN A 215 8.47 -18.19 -54.99
CA ASN A 215 7.80 -19.44 -54.62
C ASN A 215 6.91 -19.22 -53.39
N ALA A 216 6.01 -18.24 -53.45
CA ALA A 216 5.13 -17.90 -52.33
C ALA A 216 4.21 -19.06 -51.92
N CYS A 217 3.81 -19.08 -50.65
CA CYS A 217 2.84 -20.04 -50.11
C CYS A 217 1.58 -20.11 -50.98
N LEU A 218 1.09 -21.34 -51.26
CA LEU A 218 -0.12 -21.56 -52.06
C LEU A 218 -1.42 -21.17 -51.33
N LYS A 219 -1.31 -20.78 -50.05
CA LYS A 219 -2.40 -20.38 -49.13
C LYS A 219 -3.40 -21.48 -48.79
N THR A 220 -3.71 -22.36 -49.72
CA THR A 220 -4.58 -23.53 -49.53
C THR A 220 -3.89 -24.79 -50.03
N VAL A 221 -4.21 -25.91 -49.42
CA VAL A 221 -3.82 -27.25 -49.85
C VAL A 221 -5.06 -28.13 -50.03
N ASP A 222 -5.03 -28.96 -51.06
CA ASP A 222 -6.05 -29.99 -51.27
C ASP A 222 -5.71 -31.17 -50.35
N VAL A 223 -6.63 -31.50 -49.45
CA VAL A 223 -6.48 -32.60 -48.50
C VAL A 223 -7.71 -33.49 -48.47
N ASP A 224 -7.53 -34.70 -47.97
CA ASP A 224 -8.63 -35.62 -47.70
C ASP A 224 -9.58 -34.97 -46.66
N PRO A 225 -10.91 -34.99 -46.88
CA PRO A 225 -11.90 -34.51 -45.92
C PRO A 225 -11.71 -35.05 -44.50
N ASN A 226 -11.19 -36.27 -44.36
CA ASN A 226 -11.01 -36.96 -43.09
C ASN A 226 -9.59 -36.81 -42.50
N ALA A 227 -8.70 -36.02 -43.12
CA ALA A 227 -7.35 -35.81 -42.61
C ALA A 227 -7.36 -35.02 -41.30
N SER A 228 -6.82 -35.61 -40.23
CA SER A 228 -6.66 -34.97 -38.92
C SER A 228 -5.64 -33.82 -38.95
N ALA A 229 -4.57 -33.97 -39.73
CA ALA A 229 -3.54 -32.95 -39.90
C ALA A 229 -3.48 -32.45 -41.35
N VAL A 230 -3.36 -31.12 -41.50
CA VAL A 230 -3.17 -30.49 -42.81
C VAL A 230 -1.66 -30.35 -43.04
N PRO A 231 -1.08 -30.91 -44.12
CA PRO A 231 0.34 -30.73 -44.38
C PRO A 231 0.61 -29.32 -44.95
N PRO A 232 1.84 -28.80 -44.78
CA PRO A 232 2.26 -27.59 -45.48
C PRO A 232 2.19 -27.76 -47.00
N CYS A 233 1.91 -26.67 -47.71
CA CYS A 233 1.95 -26.66 -49.17
C CYS A 233 3.36 -26.97 -49.69
N ALA A 234 3.45 -27.41 -50.95
CA ALA A 234 4.73 -27.77 -51.58
C ALA A 234 5.77 -26.64 -51.46
N ASN A 235 5.37 -25.39 -51.65
CA ASN A 235 6.26 -24.24 -51.57
C ASN A 235 6.80 -24.00 -50.15
N CYS A 236 5.97 -24.14 -49.11
CA CYS A 236 6.43 -24.06 -47.73
C CYS A 236 7.38 -25.22 -47.38
N LYS A 237 7.10 -26.44 -47.85
CA LYS A 237 8.00 -27.59 -47.67
C LYS A 237 9.37 -27.37 -48.32
N LEU A 238 9.42 -26.69 -49.46
CA LEU A 238 10.68 -26.38 -50.15
C LEU A 238 11.58 -25.44 -49.34
N LEU A 239 11.08 -24.69 -48.36
CA LEU A 239 11.94 -23.89 -47.47
C LEU A 239 12.95 -24.77 -46.73
N LEU A 240 12.57 -25.99 -46.34
CA LEU A 240 13.50 -26.93 -45.71
C LEU A 240 14.59 -27.42 -46.65
N THR A 241 14.52 -27.13 -47.95
CA THR A 241 15.62 -27.41 -48.90
C THR A 241 16.54 -26.20 -49.09
N LEU A 242 16.07 -24.99 -48.75
CA LEU A 242 16.81 -23.76 -48.92
C LEU A 242 17.96 -23.69 -47.91
N LYS A 243 19.20 -23.58 -48.40
CA LYS A 243 20.40 -23.51 -47.56
C LYS A 243 20.31 -22.39 -46.52
N ALA A 244 19.85 -21.20 -46.93
CA ALA A 244 19.70 -20.06 -46.04
C ALA A 244 18.69 -20.32 -44.90
N PHE A 245 17.58 -20.99 -45.20
CA PHE A 245 16.58 -21.35 -44.18
C PHE A 245 17.11 -22.41 -43.23
N LYS A 246 17.77 -23.46 -43.75
CA LYS A 246 18.46 -24.47 -42.92
C LYS A 246 19.46 -23.83 -41.96
N THR A 247 20.27 -22.89 -42.43
CA THR A 247 21.23 -22.18 -41.57
C THR A 247 20.53 -21.36 -40.49
N ALA A 248 19.37 -20.75 -40.80
CA ALA A 248 18.61 -19.97 -39.84
C ALA A 248 18.01 -20.85 -38.72
N ILE A 249 17.37 -21.97 -39.05
CA ILE A 249 16.72 -22.84 -38.06
C ILE A 249 17.72 -23.65 -37.21
N ASN A 250 18.94 -23.90 -37.71
CA ASN A 250 19.98 -24.60 -36.96
C ASN A 250 20.83 -23.65 -36.08
N ARG A 251 20.52 -22.36 -36.02
CA ARG A 251 21.31 -21.39 -35.25
C ARG A 251 20.98 -21.49 -33.76
N GLU A 252 22.00 -21.64 -32.93
CA GLU A 252 21.85 -21.63 -31.48
C GLU A 252 21.37 -20.27 -30.95
N ALA A 253 20.62 -20.30 -29.83
CA ALA A 253 20.13 -19.11 -29.17
C ALA A 253 21.30 -18.23 -28.72
N ALA A 254 21.22 -16.91 -28.96
CA ALA A 254 22.22 -15.99 -28.44
C ALA A 254 22.11 -15.89 -26.92
N ASN A 255 23.25 -15.80 -26.22
CA ASN A 255 23.27 -15.51 -24.79
C ASN A 255 22.48 -14.21 -24.50
N PRO A 256 21.62 -14.15 -23.48
CA PRO A 256 20.82 -12.96 -23.13
C PRO A 256 21.65 -11.67 -23.05
N SER A 257 22.89 -11.77 -22.56
CA SER A 257 23.85 -10.65 -22.44
C SER A 257 24.22 -10.01 -23.79
N ASN A 258 24.11 -10.77 -24.88
CA ASN A 258 24.47 -10.36 -26.24
C ASN A 258 23.28 -9.89 -27.07
N LEU A 259 22.03 -10.08 -26.60
CA LEU A 259 20.82 -9.61 -27.30
C LEU A 259 20.85 -8.09 -27.53
N LYS A 260 21.52 -7.33 -26.65
CA LYS A 260 21.70 -5.88 -26.79
C LYS A 260 22.42 -5.47 -28.08
N TYR A 261 23.24 -6.34 -28.68
CA TYR A 261 24.01 -6.06 -29.90
C TYR A 261 23.28 -6.44 -31.19
N VAL A 262 22.08 -7.04 -31.13
CA VAL A 262 21.30 -7.37 -32.34
C VAL A 262 20.90 -6.07 -33.04
N PRO A 263 21.21 -5.86 -34.34
CA PRO A 263 20.84 -4.62 -35.03
C PRO A 263 19.33 -4.34 -34.97
N HIS A 264 18.93 -3.09 -34.73
CA HIS A 264 17.51 -2.69 -34.61
C HIS A 264 16.65 -3.11 -35.81
N VAL A 265 17.23 -3.13 -37.01
CA VAL A 265 16.59 -3.53 -38.27
C VAL A 265 16.18 -5.01 -38.32
N ASN A 266 16.73 -5.85 -37.45
CA ASN A 266 16.40 -7.28 -37.35
C ASN A 266 15.55 -7.58 -36.11
N ARG A 267 15.11 -6.55 -35.37
CA ARG A 267 14.19 -6.68 -34.23
C ARG A 267 12.80 -6.25 -34.69
N ASN A 268 11.76 -6.93 -34.23
CA ASN A 268 10.41 -6.38 -34.28
C ASN A 268 10.38 -5.09 -33.43
N PRO A 269 10.17 -3.90 -34.02
CA PRO A 269 10.25 -2.64 -33.28
C PRO A 269 9.17 -2.55 -32.19
N HIS A 270 7.99 -3.15 -32.38
CA HIS A 270 6.91 -3.10 -31.40
C HIS A 270 7.18 -4.00 -30.19
N ALA A 271 7.62 -5.24 -30.41
CA ALA A 271 8.01 -6.14 -29.32
C ALA A 271 9.27 -5.61 -28.60
N GLY A 272 10.27 -5.15 -29.36
CA GLY A 272 11.49 -4.55 -28.83
C GLY A 272 11.23 -3.26 -28.04
N MET A 273 10.29 -2.41 -28.47
CA MET A 273 9.89 -1.23 -27.68
C MET A 273 9.14 -1.61 -26.41
N LEU A 274 8.29 -2.64 -26.41
CA LEU A 274 7.61 -3.10 -25.20
C LEU A 274 8.60 -3.61 -24.14
N PHE A 275 9.59 -4.41 -24.55
CA PHE A 275 10.62 -4.93 -23.65
C PHE A 275 11.70 -3.89 -23.29
N ALA A 276 12.14 -3.05 -24.23
CA ALA A 276 13.14 -2.01 -23.97
C ALA A 276 12.60 -0.84 -23.15
N LYS A 277 11.28 -0.57 -23.20
CA LYS A 277 10.64 0.50 -22.43
C LYS A 277 10.52 0.16 -20.94
N PHE A 278 10.54 -1.12 -20.56
CA PHE A 278 10.39 -1.55 -19.16
C PHE A 278 11.40 -2.63 -18.77
N LYS A 279 12.60 -2.20 -18.37
CA LYS A 279 13.61 -3.06 -17.76
C LYS A 279 12.99 -3.78 -16.54
N GLY A 280 13.03 -5.12 -16.53
CA GLY A 280 12.53 -5.95 -15.42
C GLY A 280 11.08 -6.45 -15.55
N LEU A 281 10.36 -6.10 -16.62
CA LEU A 281 8.99 -6.58 -16.84
C LEU A 281 8.92 -8.10 -17.12
N GLU A 282 9.97 -8.66 -17.72
CA GLU A 282 10.09 -10.10 -18.03
C GLU A 282 9.96 -10.96 -16.76
N ALA A 283 10.68 -10.59 -15.69
CA ALA A 283 10.59 -11.28 -14.41
C ALA A 283 9.22 -11.15 -13.75
N LEU A 284 8.51 -10.02 -13.93
CA LEU A 284 7.17 -9.80 -13.38
C LEU A 284 6.06 -10.55 -14.15
N LEU A 285 6.29 -10.85 -15.43
CA LEU A 285 5.32 -11.48 -16.33
C LEU A 285 5.52 -12.99 -16.53
N ALA A 286 6.64 -13.54 -16.06
CA ALA A 286 6.91 -14.97 -16.11
C ALA A 286 5.79 -15.78 -15.42
N GLU A 287 5.46 -16.94 -15.99
CA GLU A 287 4.31 -17.79 -15.60
C GLU A 287 4.43 -18.34 -14.17
N ASP A 288 5.66 -18.55 -13.70
CA ASP A 288 5.96 -18.92 -12.31
C ASP A 288 5.61 -17.82 -11.28
N ASN A 289 5.33 -16.60 -11.76
CA ASN A 289 5.08 -15.43 -10.94
C ASN A 289 3.58 -15.04 -10.87
N GLU A 290 2.66 -15.90 -11.35
CA GLU A 290 1.22 -15.57 -11.47
C GLU A 290 0.57 -15.17 -10.12
N TYR A 291 0.95 -15.83 -9.02
CA TYR A 291 0.38 -15.60 -7.67
C TYR A 291 1.29 -14.84 -6.71
N SER A 292 2.42 -14.34 -7.20
CA SER A 292 3.40 -13.71 -6.33
C SER A 292 2.89 -12.42 -5.70
N VAL A 293 3.46 -12.08 -4.56
CA VAL A 293 3.10 -10.86 -3.83
C VAL A 293 3.54 -9.65 -4.63
N GLU A 294 4.68 -9.73 -5.32
CA GLU A 294 5.29 -8.69 -6.14
C GLU A 294 4.38 -8.30 -7.31
N ARG A 295 3.86 -9.29 -8.04
CA ARG A 295 2.94 -9.05 -9.16
C ARG A 295 1.64 -8.44 -8.68
N ARG A 296 1.04 -8.98 -7.61
CA ARG A 296 -0.20 -8.44 -7.02
C ARG A 296 0.01 -7.03 -6.47
N TYR A 297 1.12 -6.80 -5.80
CA TYR A 297 1.52 -5.50 -5.29
C TYR A 297 1.59 -4.47 -6.41
N PHE A 298 2.31 -4.78 -7.49
CA PHE A 298 2.42 -3.90 -8.66
C PHE A 298 1.05 -3.62 -9.28
N GLN A 299 0.20 -4.64 -9.44
CA GLN A 299 -1.17 -4.45 -9.93
C GLN A 299 -1.98 -3.49 -9.05
N HIS A 300 -1.89 -3.62 -7.72
CA HIS A 300 -2.59 -2.71 -6.80
C HIS A 300 -2.03 -1.29 -6.83
N VAL A 301 -0.72 -1.12 -6.96
CA VAL A 301 -0.08 0.20 -7.15
C VAL A 301 -0.55 0.85 -8.45
N VAL A 302 -0.53 0.13 -9.57
CA VAL A 302 -0.96 0.65 -10.88
C VAL A 302 -2.45 0.98 -10.91
N LYS A 303 -3.29 0.14 -10.28
CA LYS A 303 -4.72 0.41 -10.11
C LYS A 303 -5.00 1.61 -9.19
N GLY A 304 -3.99 2.06 -8.43
CA GLY A 304 -4.10 3.19 -7.52
C GLY A 304 -4.79 2.86 -6.21
N ASN A 305 -4.81 1.59 -5.80
CA ASN A 305 -5.49 1.15 -4.57
C ASN A 305 -4.84 1.72 -3.30
N PHE A 306 -3.57 2.13 -3.37
CA PHE A 306 -2.84 2.74 -2.26
C PHE A 306 -2.81 4.28 -2.31
N LYS A 307 -3.55 4.94 -3.22
CA LYS A 307 -3.53 6.41 -3.36
C LYS A 307 -3.91 7.16 -2.08
N ASN A 308 -4.76 6.57 -1.25
CA ASN A 308 -5.22 7.18 0.01
C ASN A 308 -4.36 6.78 1.21
N ASP A 309 -3.37 5.90 1.03
CA ASP A 309 -2.50 5.40 2.10
C ASP A 309 -1.12 6.08 2.01
N GLN A 310 -1.10 7.38 2.29
CA GLN A 310 0.09 8.22 2.13
C GLN A 310 1.25 7.75 3.00
N VAL A 311 0.98 7.33 4.23
CA VAL A 311 2.00 6.81 5.17
C VAL A 311 2.66 5.54 4.62
N PHE A 312 1.88 4.58 4.12
CA PHE A 312 2.42 3.37 3.51
C PHE A 312 3.23 3.69 2.24
N THR A 313 2.68 4.54 1.36
CA THR A 313 3.39 4.92 0.13
C THR A 313 4.69 5.66 0.40
N GLY A 314 4.71 6.55 1.40
CA GLY A 314 5.90 7.26 1.86
C GLY A 314 6.94 6.32 2.44
N LEU A 315 6.53 5.32 3.23
CA LEU A 315 7.41 4.29 3.77
C LEU A 315 8.05 3.44 2.66
N LEU A 316 7.25 3.02 1.68
CA LEU A 316 7.75 2.27 0.52
C LEU A 316 8.74 3.13 -0.28
N GLN A 317 8.39 4.38 -0.57
CA GLN A 317 9.27 5.30 -1.28
C GLN A 317 10.61 5.45 -0.54
N ALA A 318 10.57 5.63 0.78
CA ALA A 318 11.77 5.72 1.60
C ALA A 318 12.62 4.43 1.49
N LYS A 319 11.97 3.25 1.54
CA LYS A 319 12.65 1.96 1.37
C LYS A 319 13.32 1.79 0.02
N VAL A 320 12.62 2.11 -1.07
CA VAL A 320 13.16 2.04 -2.44
C VAL A 320 14.32 3.01 -2.60
N MET A 321 14.15 4.27 -2.17
CA MET A 321 15.21 5.29 -2.26
C MET A 321 16.45 4.93 -1.43
N ALA A 322 16.28 4.33 -0.25
CA ALA A 322 17.39 3.86 0.56
C ALA A 322 18.15 2.73 -0.14
N LYS A 323 17.43 1.77 -0.75
CA LYS A 323 18.05 0.67 -1.50
C LYS A 323 18.77 1.15 -2.76
N ASP A 324 18.19 2.08 -3.50
CA ASP A 324 18.82 2.72 -4.67
C ASP A 324 20.10 3.47 -4.29
N ARG A 325 20.16 4.05 -3.09
CA ARG A 325 21.37 4.71 -2.58
C ARG A 325 22.43 3.71 -2.17
N GLU A 326 22.04 2.62 -1.52
CA GLU A 326 22.92 1.50 -1.17
C GLU A 326 23.57 0.89 -2.42
N ILE A 327 22.78 0.60 -3.46
CA ILE A 327 23.27 0.07 -4.75
C ILE A 327 24.28 1.02 -5.41
N ARG A 328 24.10 2.34 -5.23
CA ARG A 328 25.03 3.36 -5.74
C ARG A 328 26.24 3.60 -4.83
N GLY A 329 26.32 2.98 -3.65
CA GLY A 329 27.35 3.25 -2.65
C GLY A 329 27.26 4.66 -2.04
N THR A 330 26.08 5.28 -2.08
CA THR A 330 25.84 6.62 -1.53
C THR A 330 25.20 6.54 -0.15
N GLY A 331 25.64 7.38 0.79
CA GLY A 331 25.08 7.44 2.14
C GLY A 331 23.69 8.08 2.22
N MET A 332 23.16 8.17 3.44
CA MET A 332 21.83 8.75 3.74
C MET A 332 21.83 10.29 3.87
N GLN A 333 22.91 10.96 3.46
CA GLN A 333 22.99 12.42 3.48
C GLN A 333 21.95 13.03 2.52
N ASN A 334 21.28 14.11 2.94
CA ASN A 334 20.20 14.76 2.16
C ASN A 334 19.09 13.77 1.74
N PHE A 335 18.76 12.80 2.60
CA PHE A 335 17.61 11.94 2.38
C PHE A 335 16.31 12.74 2.54
N LYS A 336 15.42 12.66 1.55
CA LYS A 336 14.11 13.33 1.58
C LYS A 336 13.08 12.34 2.13
N TYR A 337 12.40 12.75 3.18
CA TYR A 337 11.34 11.99 3.81
C TYR A 337 10.00 12.52 3.33
N ASP A 338 9.06 11.61 3.11
CA ASP A 338 7.67 11.95 2.84
C ASP A 338 7.02 12.58 4.07
N THR A 339 6.19 13.61 3.89
CA THR A 339 5.65 14.42 4.99
C THR A 339 4.74 13.61 5.92
N ASP A 340 3.80 12.83 5.37
CA ASP A 340 2.84 12.08 6.20
C ASP A 340 3.53 10.96 6.96
N MET A 341 4.47 10.27 6.31
CA MET A 341 5.31 9.28 6.97
C MET A 341 6.14 9.92 8.11
N ASP A 342 6.78 11.05 7.84
CA ASP A 342 7.66 11.74 8.79
C ASP A 342 6.88 12.26 10.00
N GLU A 343 5.66 12.77 9.80
CA GLU A 343 4.75 13.17 10.88
C GLU A 343 4.37 12.00 11.79
N VAL A 344 3.94 10.86 11.21
CA VAL A 344 3.54 9.69 12.00
C VAL A 344 4.70 9.13 12.81
N PHE A 345 5.87 8.97 12.20
CA PHE A 345 7.03 8.45 12.90
C PHE A 345 7.62 9.50 13.89
N GLY A 346 7.50 10.79 13.61
CA GLY A 346 7.79 11.86 14.56
C GLY A 346 6.87 11.85 15.78
N LEU A 347 5.58 11.51 15.59
CA LEU A 347 4.64 11.30 16.69
C LEU A 347 5.00 10.04 17.50
N ILE A 348 5.33 8.92 16.84
CA ILE A 348 5.81 7.71 17.51
C ILE A 348 7.06 8.00 18.35
N HIS A 349 8.01 8.78 17.81
CA HIS A 349 9.19 9.22 18.56
C HIS A 349 8.81 10.03 19.80
N THR A 350 7.85 10.95 19.67
CA THR A 350 7.36 11.78 20.78
C THR A 350 6.68 10.95 21.87
N ILE A 351 5.86 9.96 21.49
CA ILE A 351 5.13 9.10 22.43
C ILE A 351 6.05 8.05 23.07
N CYS A 352 6.86 7.36 22.27
CA CYS A 352 7.73 6.27 22.72
C CYS A 352 9.04 6.22 21.90
N PRO A 353 10.09 6.95 22.34
CA PRO A 353 11.39 6.93 21.66
C PRO A 353 11.99 5.53 21.53
N ARG A 354 11.72 4.64 22.50
CA ARG A 354 12.20 3.24 22.46
C ARG A 354 11.61 2.46 21.29
N ALA A 355 10.30 2.57 21.06
CA ALA A 355 9.64 1.92 19.93
C ALA A 355 10.15 2.49 18.60
N TYR A 356 10.35 3.80 18.54
CA TYR A 356 10.95 4.46 17.37
C TYR A 356 12.33 3.91 17.03
N HIS A 357 13.21 3.75 18.02
CA HIS A 357 14.55 3.19 17.80
C HIS A 357 14.51 1.75 17.30
N GLU A 358 13.54 0.94 17.73
CA GLU A 358 13.36 -0.41 17.20
C GLU A 358 12.93 -0.38 15.73
N LEU A 359 11.95 0.48 15.40
CA LEU A 359 11.48 0.68 14.03
C LEU A 359 12.61 1.20 13.12
N GLN A 360 13.47 2.07 13.63
CA GLN A 360 14.61 2.62 12.88
C GLN A 360 15.64 1.55 12.46
N LYS A 361 15.73 0.42 13.17
CA LYS A 361 16.59 -0.71 12.74
C LYS A 361 16.06 -1.35 11.47
N HIS A 362 14.75 -1.32 11.27
CA HIS A 362 14.09 -1.96 10.15
C HIS A 362 13.72 -0.98 9.04
N PHE A 363 13.54 0.30 9.32
CA PHE A 363 13.09 1.29 8.34
C PHE A 363 14.08 2.45 8.22
N PRO A 364 14.26 3.03 7.02
CA PRO A 364 15.12 4.19 6.82
C PRO A 364 14.43 5.44 7.38
N LEU A 365 14.35 5.54 8.71
CA LEU A 365 13.74 6.65 9.45
C LEU A 365 14.81 7.67 9.88
N ARG A 366 14.38 8.91 10.18
CA ARG A 366 15.27 9.99 10.62
C ARG A 366 16.04 9.62 11.88
N SER A 367 17.29 10.06 11.97
CA SER A 367 18.03 10.03 13.22
C SER A 367 17.40 10.97 14.26
N GLU A 368 17.59 10.66 15.54
CA GLU A 368 17.13 11.53 16.64
C GLU A 368 17.69 12.95 16.50
N TRP A 369 18.95 13.09 16.06
CA TRP A 369 19.54 14.39 15.78
C TRP A 369 18.81 15.13 14.65
N SER A 370 18.45 14.44 13.56
CA SER A 370 17.67 15.04 12.48
C SER A 370 16.28 15.46 12.95
N ILE A 371 15.63 14.67 13.81
CA ILE A 371 14.34 15.04 14.41
C ILE A 371 14.50 16.31 15.23
N LYS A 372 15.47 16.35 16.15
CA LYS A 372 15.75 17.53 16.98
C LYS A 372 16.02 18.77 16.14
N HIS A 373 16.77 18.64 15.04
CA HIS A 373 17.02 19.73 14.11
C HIS A 373 15.73 20.25 13.47
N VAL A 374 14.87 19.37 12.93
CA VAL A 374 13.59 19.75 12.32
C VAL A 374 12.67 20.42 13.35
N VAL A 375 12.55 19.84 14.55
CA VAL A 375 11.78 20.43 15.65
C VAL A 375 12.33 21.80 16.04
N SER A 376 13.65 21.98 16.04
CA SER A 376 14.25 23.27 16.38
C SER A 376 13.92 24.38 15.38
N THR A 377 13.60 24.02 14.13
CA THR A 377 13.17 24.95 13.07
C THR A 377 11.66 25.16 13.01
N THR A 378 10.88 24.36 13.74
CA THR A 378 9.42 24.46 13.81
C THR A 378 9.03 25.60 14.76
N PRO A 379 7.90 26.33 14.54
CA PRO A 379 7.45 27.37 15.46
C PRO A 379 7.39 26.85 16.90
N ARG A 380 8.08 27.54 17.81
CA ARG A 380 8.04 27.22 19.23
C ARG A 380 6.80 27.83 19.87
N PHE A 381 6.38 27.28 21.00
CA PHE A 381 5.46 28.00 21.88
C PHE A 381 6.03 29.39 22.17
N HIS A 382 5.20 30.42 21.93
CA HIS A 382 5.57 31.78 22.25
C HIS A 382 5.87 31.91 23.74
N ILE A 383 6.84 32.75 24.06
CA ILE A 383 7.19 33.04 25.44
C ILE A 383 6.11 33.96 26.00
N GLY A 384 5.39 33.49 27.02
CA GLY A 384 4.29 34.23 27.66
C GLY A 384 2.93 34.03 26.97
N ILE A 385 1.93 34.81 27.43
CA ILE A 385 0.60 34.87 26.82
C ILE A 385 0.60 36.10 25.91
N ALA A 386 0.63 35.89 24.60
CA ALA A 386 0.70 36.93 23.57
C ALA A 386 -0.53 36.86 22.64
N ASP A 387 -0.69 37.84 21.75
CA ASP A 387 -1.80 37.87 20.79
C ASP A 387 -1.84 36.60 19.92
N GLU A 388 -0.66 36.09 19.54
CA GLU A 388 -0.51 34.84 18.80
C GLU A 388 -1.08 33.65 19.57
N THR A 389 -0.99 33.63 20.90
CA THR A 389 -1.57 32.57 21.74
C THR A 389 -3.09 32.46 21.51
N PHE A 390 -3.79 33.59 21.36
CA PHE A 390 -5.22 33.60 21.08
C PHE A 390 -5.54 33.21 19.63
N VAL A 391 -4.67 33.57 18.68
CA VAL A 391 -4.77 33.11 17.28
C VAL A 391 -4.66 31.58 17.22
N TYR A 392 -3.71 30.97 17.93
CA TYR A 392 -3.60 29.52 18.00
C TYR A 392 -4.80 28.88 18.69
N ALA A 393 -5.31 29.48 19.77
CA ALA A 393 -6.51 28.99 20.44
C ALA A 393 -7.72 29.01 19.49
N LYS A 394 -7.87 30.07 18.69
CA LYS A 394 -8.94 30.17 17.67
C LYS A 394 -8.78 29.10 16.59
N GLN A 395 -7.58 28.96 16.03
CA GLN A 395 -7.29 27.94 15.01
C GLN A 395 -7.58 26.53 15.53
N TYR A 396 -7.17 26.23 16.76
CA TYR A 396 -7.46 24.97 17.41
C TYR A 396 -8.98 24.71 17.46
N LEU A 397 -9.79 25.68 17.86
CA LEU A 397 -11.24 25.50 17.91
C LEU A 397 -11.86 25.28 16.53
N GLU A 398 -11.37 26.00 15.52
CA GLU A 398 -11.80 25.84 14.12
C GLU A 398 -11.46 24.43 13.59
N ASP A 399 -10.29 23.89 13.92
CA ASP A 399 -9.83 22.55 13.52
C ASP A 399 -10.71 21.43 14.10
N TYR A 400 -11.24 21.65 15.30
CA TYR A 400 -12.21 20.77 15.97
C TYR A 400 -13.66 21.10 15.63
N LYS A 401 -13.90 22.10 14.77
CA LYS A 401 -15.22 22.60 14.38
C LYS A 401 -16.07 23.02 15.59
N TYR A 402 -15.42 23.53 16.63
CA TYR A 402 -16.05 24.04 17.83
C TYR A 402 -16.34 25.55 17.65
N PRO A 403 -17.62 25.99 17.59
CA PRO A 403 -17.94 27.38 17.24
C PRO A 403 -17.33 28.40 18.22
N LEU A 404 -16.96 29.59 17.75
CA LEU A 404 -16.27 30.58 18.59
C LEU A 404 -17.10 31.12 19.76
N GLY A 405 -18.43 31.25 19.57
CA GLY A 405 -19.34 31.78 20.59
C GLY A 405 -19.86 30.75 21.59
N THR A 406 -19.44 29.48 21.53
CA THR A 406 -19.91 28.46 22.47
C THR A 406 -19.14 28.54 23.80
N PRO A 407 -19.80 28.14 24.91
CA PRO A 407 -19.20 28.09 26.24
C PRO A 407 -17.84 27.37 26.29
N ARG A 408 -16.92 27.93 27.07
CA ARG A 408 -15.66 27.32 27.51
C ARG A 408 -15.46 27.51 29.00
N SER A 409 -14.67 26.62 29.57
CA SER A 409 -14.26 26.70 30.97
C SER A 409 -12.82 27.17 31.07
N LEU A 410 -12.61 27.95 32.12
CA LEU A 410 -11.31 28.31 32.64
C LEU A 410 -11.02 27.56 33.97
N ALA A 411 -9.78 27.29 34.37
CA ALA A 411 -9.29 26.52 35.53
C ALA A 411 -7.77 26.70 35.84
N VAL A 412 -7.31 27.20 36.97
CA VAL A 412 -5.87 27.48 37.15
C VAL A 412 -5.15 26.27 37.71
N ASP A 413 -3.86 26.05 37.38
CA ASP A 413 -3.00 25.23 38.23
C ASP A 413 -1.55 25.73 38.28
N ASP A 414 -0.91 25.51 39.43
CA ASP A 414 0.52 25.77 39.66
C ASP A 414 1.29 24.44 39.72
N THR A 415 2.05 24.14 38.67
CA THR A 415 2.93 22.97 38.67
C THR A 415 4.29 23.29 39.26
N LYS A 416 4.84 22.40 40.10
CA LYS A 416 6.19 22.58 40.66
C LYS A 416 7.24 22.37 39.58
N LEU A 417 8.24 23.26 39.54
CA LEU A 417 9.41 23.13 38.68
C LEU A 417 10.67 22.92 39.49
N PHE A 418 11.67 22.30 38.86
CA PHE A 418 13.04 22.40 39.35
C PHE A 418 13.57 23.82 39.11
N PRO A 419 14.00 24.55 40.14
CA PRO A 419 14.54 25.90 39.98
C PRO A 419 15.80 25.85 39.13
N ALA A 420 15.76 26.45 37.94
CA ALA A 420 16.89 26.47 37.02
C ALA A 420 16.75 27.60 36.00
N LEU A 421 17.87 28.22 35.63
CA LEU A 421 17.95 29.14 34.51
C LEU A 421 18.12 28.36 33.21
N ARG A 422 17.33 28.68 32.19
CA ARG A 422 17.42 28.05 30.87
C ARG A 422 17.46 29.10 29.76
N PRO A 423 18.43 29.03 28.83
CA PRO A 423 18.41 29.84 27.63
C PRO A 423 17.40 29.28 26.61
N LEU A 424 16.57 30.16 26.07
CA LEU A 424 15.60 29.86 25.03
C LEU A 424 15.81 30.83 23.87
N TYR A 425 16.02 30.30 22.66
CA TYR A 425 16.09 31.13 21.46
C TYR A 425 14.70 31.31 20.86
N ASP A 426 14.33 32.57 20.66
CA ASP A 426 13.13 32.94 19.91
C ASP A 426 13.52 33.25 18.46
N GLY A 427 13.03 32.41 17.54
CA GLY A 427 13.29 32.56 16.11
C GLY A 427 12.57 33.74 15.47
N VAL A 428 11.48 34.24 16.08
CA VAL A 428 10.70 35.37 15.55
C VAL A 428 11.46 36.67 15.80
N ASN A 429 11.79 36.93 17.07
CA ASN A 429 12.55 38.11 17.46
C ASN A 429 14.07 37.96 17.20
N LYS A 430 14.52 36.75 16.83
CA LYS A 430 15.93 36.38 16.60
C LYS A 430 16.84 36.67 17.80
N MET A 431 16.31 36.56 19.02
CA MET A 431 17.02 36.84 20.27
C MET A 431 16.99 35.65 21.22
N TRP A 432 17.97 35.63 22.13
CA TRP A 432 17.96 34.69 23.25
C TRP A 432 17.19 35.29 24.42
N TYR A 433 16.49 34.45 25.16
CA TYR A 433 15.83 34.80 26.40
C TYR A 433 16.33 33.85 27.49
N ILE A 434 16.56 34.37 28.68
CA ILE A 434 16.76 33.55 29.87
C ILE A 434 15.41 33.44 30.57
N VAL A 435 14.98 32.20 30.80
CA VAL A 435 13.76 31.86 31.55
C VAL A 435 14.13 31.11 32.83
N GLY A 436 13.22 31.11 33.81
CA GLY A 436 13.39 30.41 35.09
C GLY A 436 13.58 31.30 36.31
N THR A 437 13.54 32.62 36.14
CA THR A 437 13.44 33.60 37.24
C THR A 437 11.98 33.94 37.54
N THR A 438 11.69 34.43 38.75
CA THR A 438 10.40 35.07 39.04
C THR A 438 10.34 36.44 38.33
N GLY A 439 9.34 36.67 37.48
CA GLY A 439 9.14 37.94 36.76
C GLY A 439 9.26 37.81 35.24
N GLU A 440 9.56 38.93 34.58
CA GLU A 440 9.67 39.02 33.12
C GLU A 440 10.90 38.28 32.58
N HIS A 441 10.78 37.79 31.34
CA HIS A 441 11.86 37.08 30.66
C HIS A 441 13.01 38.02 30.32
N ILE A 442 14.25 37.57 30.52
CA ILE A 442 15.43 38.43 30.34
C ILE A 442 15.98 38.23 28.94
N ALA A 443 15.82 39.24 28.08
CA ALA A 443 16.38 39.23 26.73
C ALA A 443 17.91 39.35 26.75
N VAL A 444 18.57 38.54 25.93
CA VAL A 444 20.01 38.49 25.75
C VAL A 444 20.31 38.69 24.26
N PRO A 445 21.08 39.72 23.90
CA PRO A 445 21.27 40.12 22.50
C PRO A 445 22.13 39.14 21.69
N ASN A 446 23.04 38.39 22.33
CA ASN A 446 23.92 37.43 21.64
C ASN A 446 24.48 36.36 22.59
N ALA A 447 25.05 35.29 22.01
CA ALA A 447 25.59 34.16 22.76
C ALA A 447 26.76 34.52 23.70
N GLN A 448 27.52 35.58 23.40
CA GLN A 448 28.63 36.02 24.25
C GLN A 448 28.12 36.73 25.52
N GLY A 449 27.04 37.50 25.41
CA GLY A 449 26.35 38.11 26.56
C GLY A 449 25.60 37.11 27.43
N LEU A 450 25.32 35.90 26.93
CA LEU A 450 24.55 34.89 27.65
C LEU A 450 25.27 34.42 28.92
N HIS A 451 26.56 34.07 28.82
CA HIS A 451 27.33 33.59 29.97
C HIS A 451 27.41 34.65 31.08
N ALA A 452 27.78 35.88 30.74
CA ALA A 452 27.86 36.97 31.70
C ALA A 452 26.50 37.27 32.36
N THR A 453 25.40 37.13 31.60
CA THR A 453 24.06 37.32 32.14
C THR A 453 23.66 36.17 33.07
N LEU A 454 23.99 34.92 32.73
CA LEU A 454 23.74 33.77 33.58
C LEU A 454 24.50 33.86 34.90
N ASP A 455 25.80 34.18 34.87
CA ASP A 455 26.64 34.31 36.09
C ASP A 455 26.09 35.40 37.03
N LYS A 456 25.62 36.52 36.46
CA LYS A 456 24.98 37.58 37.21
C LYS A 456 23.67 37.12 37.85
N LEU A 457 22.85 36.39 37.11
CA LEU A 457 21.53 35.96 37.59
C LEU A 457 21.62 34.83 38.61
N GLU A 458 22.59 33.92 38.49
CA GLU A 458 22.77 32.83 39.44
C GLU A 458 23.04 33.32 40.86
N SER A 459 23.66 34.50 41.00
CA SER A 459 23.97 35.12 42.29
C SER A 459 22.92 36.10 42.80
N SER A 460 21.98 36.56 41.96
CA SER A 460 21.09 37.69 42.31
C SER A 460 19.61 37.49 42.00
N ALA A 461 19.25 36.51 41.17
CA ALA A 461 17.87 36.30 40.75
C ALA A 461 17.16 35.27 41.62
N GLU A 462 15.93 35.58 41.99
CA GLU A 462 15.02 34.61 42.60
C GLU A 462 14.53 33.64 41.52
N LEU A 463 14.83 32.35 41.72
CA LEU A 463 14.45 31.30 40.77
C LEU A 463 12.99 30.90 40.96
N ALA A 464 12.29 30.73 39.85
CA ALA A 464 10.91 30.24 39.86
C ALA A 464 10.89 28.77 40.30
N THR A 465 10.13 28.49 41.35
CA THR A 465 9.88 27.12 41.88
C THR A 465 8.58 26.51 41.37
N LYS A 466 7.74 27.33 40.73
CA LYS A 466 6.43 26.94 40.20
C LYS A 466 6.19 27.59 38.84
N LEU A 467 5.51 26.87 37.97
CA LEU A 467 4.98 27.36 36.70
C LEU A 467 3.47 27.36 36.78
N ARG A 468 2.89 28.50 36.46
CA ARG A 468 1.45 28.67 36.39
C ARG A 468 0.96 28.29 35.02
N LEU A 469 0.14 27.25 34.95
CA LEU A 469 -0.37 26.70 33.72
C LEU A 469 -1.75 27.26 33.43
N TRP A 470 -1.97 27.61 32.16
CA TRP A 470 -3.22 28.15 31.67
C TRP A 470 -3.69 27.31 30.48
N ILE A 471 -4.81 26.60 30.59
CA ILE A 471 -5.29 25.68 29.56
C ILE A 471 -6.77 25.81 29.16
N LEU A 472 -7.14 26.69 28.23
CA LEU A 472 -8.53 26.84 27.74
C LEU A 472 -9.30 25.51 27.51
N GLN A 473 -10.35 25.25 28.31
CA GLN A 473 -11.13 24.01 28.22
C GLN A 473 -12.39 24.22 27.37
N THR A 474 -12.53 23.46 26.28
CA THR A 474 -13.87 23.19 25.75
C THR A 474 -14.56 22.23 26.72
N PRO A 475 -15.84 22.38 27.09
CA PRO A 475 -16.54 21.57 28.10
C PRO A 475 -16.70 20.11 27.63
N LEU A 476 -15.55 19.44 27.66
CA LEU A 476 -15.17 18.07 27.42
C LEU A 476 -14.09 17.82 28.50
N PRO A 477 -14.09 16.67 29.19
CA PRO A 477 -13.21 16.43 30.34
C PRO A 477 -11.70 16.63 30.05
N ASP A 478 -10.94 16.99 31.10
CA ASP A 478 -9.45 16.99 31.22
C ASP A 478 -8.57 18.19 30.76
N VAL A 479 -8.84 19.48 31.04
CA VAL A 479 -7.78 20.51 30.88
C VAL A 479 -8.02 21.89 31.57
N PRO A 480 -7.08 22.49 32.36
CA PRO A 480 -7.34 23.77 33.12
C PRO A 480 -6.63 25.15 32.77
N PRO A 481 -7.30 26.35 32.59
CA PRO A 481 -6.72 27.80 32.59
C PRO A 481 -6.99 29.01 33.64
N HIS A 482 -6.38 30.23 33.53
CA HIS A 482 -6.50 31.38 34.51
C HIS A 482 -6.85 32.82 33.93
N ILE A 483 -6.67 33.95 34.69
CA ILE A 483 -7.22 35.35 34.59
C ILE A 483 -6.72 36.49 33.63
N ARG A 484 -5.43 36.81 33.31
CA ARG A 484 -5.11 37.86 32.27
C ARG A 484 -5.55 37.47 30.86
N LEU A 485 -5.62 36.17 30.69
CA LEU A 485 -6.21 35.48 29.58
C LEU A 485 -7.72 35.77 29.48
N MET A 486 -8.47 36.06 30.56
CA MET A 486 -9.91 36.32 30.46
C MET A 486 -10.22 37.56 29.61
N GLU A 487 -9.60 38.70 29.90
CA GLU A 487 -9.81 39.92 29.11
C GLU A 487 -9.38 39.72 27.65
N GLY A 488 -8.25 39.05 27.42
CA GLY A 488 -7.79 38.68 26.08
C GLY A 488 -8.72 37.71 25.37
N LEU A 489 -9.26 36.71 26.06
CA LEU A 489 -10.22 35.75 25.53
C LEU A 489 -11.54 36.45 25.17
N VAL A 490 -12.07 37.27 26.08
CA VAL A 490 -13.31 38.03 25.87
C VAL A 490 -13.15 39.00 24.69
N SER A 491 -12.03 39.74 24.61
CA SER A 491 -11.75 40.65 23.49
C SER A 491 -11.60 39.94 22.15
N HIS A 492 -11.16 38.68 22.16
CA HIS A 492 -11.09 37.79 20.99
C HIS A 492 -12.35 36.95 20.79
N THR A 493 -13.50 37.38 21.35
CA THR A 493 -14.85 36.78 21.17
C THR A 493 -15.07 35.40 21.80
N PHE A 494 -14.19 34.95 22.69
CA PHE A 494 -14.38 33.68 23.41
C PHE A 494 -15.44 33.86 24.51
N ARG A 495 -16.40 32.94 24.58
CA ARG A 495 -17.39 32.88 25.66
C ARG A 495 -16.91 31.98 26.80
N ILE A 496 -16.66 32.54 27.97
CA ILE A 496 -16.19 31.81 29.15
C ILE A 496 -17.34 31.70 30.15
N THR A 497 -17.71 30.49 30.54
CA THR A 497 -18.87 30.23 31.40
C THR A 497 -18.50 29.79 32.81
N SER A 498 -17.27 29.37 33.03
CA SER A 498 -16.77 29.08 34.37
C SER A 498 -15.27 29.34 34.50
N SER A 499 -14.81 29.57 35.74
CA SER A 499 -13.39 29.67 36.11
C SER A 499 -13.15 28.86 37.38
N GLY A 500 -12.31 27.82 37.29
CA GLY A 500 -11.94 26.88 38.36
C GLY A 500 -10.60 27.22 39.03
N GLY A 501 -10.38 26.77 40.25
CA GLY A 501 -9.07 26.83 40.93
C GLY A 501 -9.00 25.94 42.17
N ASP A 502 -7.80 25.61 42.62
CA ASP A 502 -7.52 24.85 43.84
C ASP A 502 -7.76 25.66 45.13
N GLY A 503 -7.89 26.99 44.99
CA GLY A 503 -8.16 27.90 46.09
C GLY A 503 -6.89 28.38 46.80
N ALA A 504 -5.71 28.26 46.20
CA ALA A 504 -4.48 28.84 46.71
C ALA A 504 -4.60 30.37 46.90
N SER A 505 -3.79 30.93 47.80
CA SER A 505 -3.83 32.36 48.16
C SER A 505 -3.79 33.29 46.94
N VAL A 506 -2.94 32.95 45.96
CA VAL A 506 -2.79 33.75 44.74
C VAL A 506 -4.02 33.59 43.83
N GLU A 507 -4.60 32.39 43.71
CA GLU A 507 -5.81 32.18 42.92
C GLU A 507 -7.00 32.95 43.48
N ARG A 508 -7.17 32.93 44.81
CA ARG A 508 -8.18 33.73 45.51
C ARG A 508 -7.95 35.24 45.34
N ASP A 509 -6.69 35.68 45.30
CA ASP A 509 -6.39 37.08 44.98
C ASP A 509 -6.81 37.45 43.57
N CYS A 510 -6.53 36.58 42.59
CA CYS A 510 -6.94 36.82 41.23
C CYS A 510 -8.48 36.77 41.08
N GLN A 511 -9.17 35.79 41.67
CA GLN A 511 -10.64 35.71 41.67
C GLN A 511 -11.25 37.00 42.25
N ARG A 512 -10.69 37.53 43.35
CA ARG A 512 -11.13 38.81 43.93
C ARG A 512 -10.91 40.01 43.00
N ARG A 513 -9.77 40.06 42.30
CA ARG A 513 -9.51 41.13 41.32
C ARG A 513 -10.45 41.07 40.12
N THR A 514 -10.72 39.87 39.60
CA THR A 514 -11.67 39.70 38.49
C THR A 514 -13.08 40.07 38.94
N ALA A 515 -13.52 39.58 40.10
CA ALA A 515 -14.79 39.96 40.71
C ALA A 515 -14.92 41.49 40.86
N ALA A 516 -13.87 42.18 41.32
CA ALA A 516 -13.86 43.63 41.47
C ALA A 516 -13.97 44.41 40.13
N ALA A 517 -13.56 43.78 39.01
CA ALA A 517 -13.66 44.37 37.68
C ALA A 517 -14.99 44.05 36.96
N SER A 518 -15.88 43.29 37.61
CA SER A 518 -17.05 42.68 36.97
C SER A 518 -18.35 43.05 37.69
N GLU A 519 -19.48 42.92 37.01
CA GLU A 519 -20.80 43.09 37.62
C GLU A 519 -21.26 41.77 38.24
N LEU A 520 -21.74 41.80 39.50
CA LEU A 520 -22.28 40.63 40.18
C LEU A 520 -23.73 40.40 39.75
N ILE A 521 -24.02 39.21 39.21
CA ILE A 521 -25.36 38.73 38.89
C ILE A 521 -25.73 37.64 39.89
N GLU A 522 -26.83 37.84 40.61
CA GLU A 522 -27.37 36.83 41.53
C GLU A 522 -28.46 36.02 40.83
N VAL A 523 -28.26 34.70 40.71
CA VAL A 523 -29.27 33.78 40.19
C VAL A 523 -29.79 32.92 41.33
N ARG A 524 -31.11 32.92 41.52
CA ARG A 524 -31.79 32.11 42.54
C ARG A 524 -32.41 30.89 41.89
N ILE A 525 -31.96 29.71 42.31
CA ILE A 525 -32.50 28.42 41.88
C ILE A 525 -33.38 27.90 43.01
N LYS A 526 -34.68 27.71 42.73
CA LYS A 526 -35.59 27.16 43.73
C LYS A 526 -35.10 25.79 44.19
N HIS A 527 -35.03 25.61 45.50
CA HIS A 527 -34.68 24.31 46.07
C HIS A 527 -35.81 23.31 45.73
N PRO A 528 -35.48 22.05 45.36
CA PRO A 528 -36.49 21.04 45.01
C PRO A 528 -37.42 20.71 46.18
N ASP A 529 -36.92 20.85 47.40
CA ASP A 529 -37.69 20.77 48.64
C ASP A 529 -38.07 22.18 49.11
N THR A 530 -39.36 22.39 49.38
CA THR A 530 -39.95 23.68 49.78
C THR A 530 -39.52 24.16 51.15
N ASP A 531 -38.97 23.27 51.98
CA ASP A 531 -38.55 23.60 53.35
C ASP A 531 -37.16 24.27 53.40
N TYR A 532 -36.45 24.28 52.27
CA TYR A 532 -35.12 24.86 52.16
C TYR A 532 -35.14 26.17 51.36
N PRO A 533 -34.25 27.13 51.68
CA PRO A 533 -34.14 28.37 50.93
C PRO A 533 -33.63 28.12 49.51
N ASP A 534 -33.96 29.02 48.60
CA ASP A 534 -33.43 29.03 47.24
C ASP A 534 -31.89 28.99 47.25
N ILE A 535 -31.33 28.17 46.35
CA ILE A 535 -29.89 28.11 46.12
C ILE A 535 -29.47 29.38 45.39
N VAL A 536 -28.66 30.20 46.04
CA VAL A 536 -28.13 31.44 45.47
C VAL A 536 -26.81 31.16 44.77
N VAL A 537 -26.78 31.34 43.45
CA VAL A 537 -25.58 31.22 42.62
C VAL A 537 -25.11 32.62 42.24
N GLN A 538 -23.87 32.94 42.62
CA GLN A 538 -23.22 34.20 42.22
C GLN A 538 -22.50 34.00 40.88
N LEU A 539 -22.90 34.80 39.90
CA LEU A 539 -22.28 34.88 38.59
C LEU A 539 -21.65 36.26 38.41
N TRP A 540 -20.67 36.37 37.53
CA TRP A 540 -19.99 37.61 37.22
C TRP A 540 -20.13 37.92 35.74
N ASP A 541 -20.39 39.18 35.40
CA ASP A 541 -20.46 39.67 34.02
C ASP A 541 -19.32 40.66 33.75
N LEU A 542 -18.55 40.38 32.71
CA LEU A 542 -17.50 41.22 32.17
C LEU A 542 -17.77 41.38 30.68
N HIS A 543 -18.25 42.56 30.29
CA HIS A 543 -18.54 42.93 28.91
C HIS A 543 -19.54 42.00 28.19
N GLY A 544 -20.56 41.51 28.90
CA GLY A 544 -21.58 40.60 28.36
C GLY A 544 -21.19 39.13 28.40
N ASN A 545 -20.05 38.80 29.02
CA ASN A 545 -19.58 37.44 29.23
C ASN A 545 -19.88 37.05 30.67
N VAL A 546 -20.85 36.17 30.87
CA VAL A 546 -21.29 35.73 32.21
C VAL A 546 -20.64 34.40 32.58
N TRP A 547 -19.93 34.34 33.72
CA TRP A 547 -19.31 33.12 34.22
C TRP A 547 -19.54 32.88 35.71
N ALA A 548 -19.39 31.62 36.11
CA ALA A 548 -19.33 31.19 37.51
C ALA A 548 -17.88 31.00 37.98
N VAL A 549 -17.57 31.41 39.22
CA VAL A 549 -16.31 31.04 39.87
C VAL A 549 -16.55 29.74 40.64
N ILE A 550 -15.77 28.71 40.34
CA ILE A 550 -15.89 27.38 40.92
C ILE A 550 -14.61 27.07 41.67
N GLN A 551 -14.71 26.51 42.88
CA GLN A 551 -13.58 25.97 43.61
C GLN A 551 -13.55 24.45 43.42
N ASP A 552 -12.36 23.87 43.26
CA ASP A 552 -12.23 22.42 43.21
C ASP A 552 -12.71 21.80 44.54
N ALA A 553 -13.75 20.97 44.45
CA ALA A 553 -14.36 20.32 45.60
C ALA A 553 -13.42 19.34 46.31
N LYS A 554 -12.34 18.89 45.67
CA LYS A 554 -11.34 18.01 46.31
C LYS A 554 -10.44 18.72 47.32
N HIS A 555 -10.44 20.05 47.32
CA HIS A 555 -9.62 20.88 48.20
C HIS A 555 -10.41 21.53 49.34
N GLY A 556 -11.68 21.15 49.53
CA GLY A 556 -12.61 21.65 50.55
C GLY A 556 -12.59 20.91 51.89
#